data_AF-A0A3N5QHK0-F1
#
_entry.id   AF-A0A3N5QHK0-F1
#
_cell.length_a   1.000
_cell.length_b   1.000
_cell.length_c   1.000
_cell.angle_alpha   90.00
_cell.angle_beta   90.00
_cell.angle_gamma   90.00
#
_symmetry.space_group_name_H-M   'P 1'
#
loop_
_entity.id
_entity.type
_entity.pdbx_description
1 polymer ?
#
loop_
_entity_poly.entity_id
_entity_poly.type
_entity_poly.pdbx_seq_one_letter_code
_entity_poly.pdbx_strand_id
1 'polypeptide(L)'
;KQVDQFITFNGRNFDVPFIMMRSAMLGVKVTKNLMGYRYGDEHIDLLEQFTFYGTTRKFNLDFYCQSLGIESPKSKDISGMEVKNLYEAGRIKDIAVYCSKDIYATYRLFKVWEDYLNLK
;
A
#
# COMPACT_ATOMS: atom_id res chain seq x y z
N LYS A 1 -1.92 21.05 -4.20
CA LYS A 1 -2.95 20.18 -4.82
C LYS A 1 -3.77 19.57 -3.69
N GLN A 2 -5.09 19.69 -3.74
CA GLN A 2 -5.98 18.96 -2.84
C GLN A 2 -6.04 17.50 -3.34
N VAL A 3 -5.98 16.55 -2.42
CA VAL A 3 -6.07 15.11 -2.72
C VAL A 3 -7.32 14.61 -2.05
N ASP A 4 -8.25 14.09 -2.84
CA ASP A 4 -9.57 13.69 -2.36
C ASP A 4 -9.60 12.25 -1.86
N GLN A 5 -8.68 11.42 -2.34
CA GLN A 5 -8.58 9.99 -1.97
C GLN A 5 -7.14 9.56 -1.75
N PHE A 6 -6.93 8.77 -0.70
CA PHE A 6 -5.68 8.10 -0.38
C PHE A 6 -5.86 6.61 -0.62
N ILE A 7 -5.00 6.00 -1.44
CA ILE A 7 -5.10 4.59 -1.79
C ILE A 7 -3.86 3.88 -1.28
N THR A 8 -4.05 2.76 -0.58
CA THR A 8 -2.96 1.91 -0.08
C THR A 8 -3.24 0.44 -0.35
N PHE A 9 -2.21 -0.39 -0.22
CA PHE A 9 -2.37 -1.83 -0.06
C PHE A 9 -1.90 -2.20 1.34
N ASN A 10 -2.82 -2.59 2.23
CA ASN A 10 -2.57 -2.91 3.64
C ASN A 10 -2.10 -1.72 4.51
N GLY A 11 -2.39 -0.48 4.09
CA GLY A 11 -1.96 0.73 4.80
C GLY A 11 -2.56 0.87 6.20
N ARG A 12 -3.78 0.37 6.44
CA ARG A 12 -4.41 0.42 7.77
C ARG A 12 -3.76 -0.52 8.78
N ASN A 13 -3.16 -1.62 8.33
CA ASN A 13 -2.46 -2.54 9.23
C ASN A 13 -0.95 -2.29 9.31
N PHE A 14 -0.40 -1.35 8.52
CA PHE A 14 1.04 -1.10 8.50
C PHE A 14 1.41 0.38 8.30
N ASP A 15 1.30 0.91 7.08
CA ASP A 15 1.88 2.20 6.69
C ASP A 15 1.39 3.37 7.56
N VAL A 16 0.07 3.47 7.72
CA VAL A 16 -0.57 4.57 8.47
C VAL A 16 -0.21 4.52 9.95
N PRO A 17 -0.44 3.42 10.70
CA PRO A 17 -0.06 3.38 12.11
C PRO A 17 1.45 3.54 12.32
N PHE A 18 2.28 3.01 11.41
CA PHE A 18 3.73 3.19 11.48
C PHE A 18 4.13 4.68 11.39
N ILE A 19 3.62 5.39 10.38
CA ILE A 19 3.90 6.83 10.20
C ILE A 19 3.34 7.66 11.35
N MET A 20 2.13 7.35 11.84
CA MET A 20 1.52 8.07 12.96
C MET A 20 2.36 7.92 14.24
N MET A 21 2.80 6.70 14.56
CA MET A 21 3.66 6.45 15.71
C MET A 21 5.03 7.11 15.53
N ARG A 22 5.63 7.02 14.34
CA ARG A 22 6.92 7.66 14.08
C ARG A 22 6.83 9.19 14.17
N SER A 23 5.72 9.77 13.74
CA SER A 23 5.45 11.20 13.88
C SER A 23 5.37 11.61 15.34
N ALA A 24 4.65 10.84 16.17
CA ALA A 24 4.57 11.07 17.60
C ALA A 24 5.94 11.00 18.30
N MET A 25 6.77 10.01 17.95
CA MET A 25 8.15 9.88 18.47
C MET A 25 9.04 11.08 18.12
N LEU A 26 8.78 11.74 16.98
CA LEU A 26 9.54 12.88 16.49
C LEU A 26 8.91 14.24 16.85
N GLY A 27 7.81 14.25 17.61
CA GLY A 27 7.08 15.49 17.94
C GLY A 27 6.39 16.15 16.74
N VAL A 28 6.19 15.41 15.64
CA VAL A 28 5.50 15.89 14.44
C VAL A 28 4.01 15.59 14.58
N LYS A 29 3.18 16.63 14.53
CA LYS A 29 1.72 16.48 14.64
C LYS A 29 1.13 15.89 13.36
N VAL A 30 0.40 14.78 13.50
CA VAL A 30 -0.38 14.19 12.41
C VAL A 30 -1.55 15.11 12.04
N THR A 31 -1.73 15.38 10.75
CA THR A 31 -2.73 16.35 10.24
C THR A 31 -3.93 15.69 9.55
N LYS A 32 -3.86 14.39 9.29
CA LYS A 32 -4.88 13.61 8.58
C LYS A 32 -5.13 12.29 9.29
N ASN A 33 -6.41 11.95 9.51
CA ASN A 33 -6.80 10.69 10.14
C ASN A 33 -7.15 9.63 9.08
N LEU A 34 -6.12 8.99 8.50
CA LEU A 34 -6.32 7.88 7.56
C LEU A 34 -6.77 6.58 8.26
N MET A 35 -6.83 6.54 9.59
CA MET A 35 -7.43 5.47 10.38
C MET A 35 -8.91 5.71 10.69
N GLY A 36 -9.51 6.77 10.13
CA GLY A 36 -10.92 7.10 10.28
C GLY A 36 -11.87 6.06 9.68
N TYR A 37 -13.12 6.47 9.42
CA TYR A 37 -14.19 5.59 8.95
C TYR A 37 -13.76 4.73 7.74
N ARG A 38 -13.72 3.41 7.93
CA ARG A 38 -13.11 2.47 6.97
C ARG A 38 -13.92 2.19 5.71
N TYR A 39 -15.21 2.53 5.74
CA TYR A 39 -16.11 2.42 4.58
C TYR A 39 -16.30 3.76 3.86
N GLY A 40 -15.54 4.79 4.24
CA GLY A 40 -15.54 6.09 3.58
C GLY A 40 -14.56 6.17 2.40
N ASP A 41 -14.58 7.32 1.74
CA ASP A 41 -13.91 7.48 0.44
C ASP A 41 -12.55 8.15 0.53
N GLU A 42 -12.21 8.68 1.71
CA GLU A 42 -10.94 9.38 1.94
C GLU A 42 -9.74 8.42 1.94
N HIS A 43 -9.88 7.20 2.47
CA HIS A 43 -8.82 6.20 2.50
C HIS A 43 -9.32 4.81 2.11
N ILE A 44 -8.95 4.39 0.90
CA ILE A 44 -9.24 3.08 0.33
C ILE A 44 -8.01 2.18 0.55
N ASP A 45 -8.13 1.25 1.50
CA ASP A 45 -7.15 0.17 1.67
C ASP A 45 -7.57 -1.03 0.83
N LEU A 46 -6.85 -1.29 -0.26
CA LEU A 46 -7.16 -2.35 -1.22
C LEU A 46 -7.14 -3.74 -0.60
N LEU A 47 -6.34 -3.99 0.43
CA LEU A 47 -6.34 -5.30 1.07
C LEU A 47 -7.63 -5.51 1.86
N GLU A 48 -8.17 -4.47 2.50
CA GLU A 48 -9.50 -4.55 3.10
C GLU A 48 -10.57 -4.76 2.03
N GLN A 49 -10.50 -4.04 0.92
CA GLN A 49 -11.45 -4.20 -0.19
C GLN A 49 -11.45 -5.63 -0.75
N PHE A 50 -10.29 -6.17 -1.12
CA PHE A 50 -10.19 -7.51 -1.69
C PHE A 50 -10.45 -8.64 -0.71
N THR A 51 -10.40 -8.36 0.61
CA THR A 51 -10.77 -9.34 1.63
C THR A 51 -12.20 -9.19 2.13
N PHE A 52 -12.97 -8.27 1.55
CA PHE A 52 -14.30 -7.88 2.01
C PHE A 52 -14.28 -7.57 3.51
N TYR A 53 -13.34 -6.70 3.90
CA TYR A 53 -13.12 -6.26 5.28
C TYR A 53 -12.78 -7.39 6.27
N GLY A 54 -12.19 -8.48 5.77
CA GLY A 54 -11.73 -9.62 6.55
C GLY A 54 -12.63 -10.86 6.50
N THR A 55 -13.65 -10.88 5.65
CA THR A 55 -14.44 -12.10 5.38
C THR A 55 -13.60 -13.21 4.76
N THR A 56 -12.58 -12.86 3.97
CA THR A 56 -11.64 -13.83 3.39
C THR A 56 -10.21 -13.62 3.91
N ARG A 57 -9.37 -14.65 3.73
CA ARG A 57 -7.98 -14.58 4.17
C ARG A 57 -7.21 -13.51 3.39
N LYS A 58 -6.27 -12.85 4.07
CA LYS A 58 -5.37 -11.86 3.48
C LYS A 58 -4.31 -12.55 2.61
N PHE A 59 -4.00 -11.93 1.48
CA PHE A 59 -2.85 -12.29 0.65
C PHE A 59 -1.95 -11.07 0.42
N ASN A 60 -0.72 -11.31 -0.03
CA ASN A 60 0.22 -10.24 -0.31
C ASN A 60 -0.06 -9.58 -1.68
N LEU A 61 0.59 -8.43 -1.93
CA LEU A 61 0.43 -7.66 -3.16
C LEU A 61 0.70 -8.49 -4.43
N ASP A 62 1.75 -9.32 -4.38
CA ASP A 62 2.18 -10.18 -5.47
C ASP A 62 1.11 -11.21 -5.87
N PHE A 63 0.47 -11.86 -4.90
CA PHE A 63 -0.63 -12.80 -5.15
C PHE A 63 -1.78 -12.14 -5.92
N TYR A 64 -2.21 -10.95 -5.51
CA TYR A 64 -3.29 -10.25 -6.21
C TYR A 64 -2.87 -9.78 -7.60
N CYS A 65 -1.63 -9.31 -7.76
CA CYS A 65 -1.11 -8.92 -9.07
C CYS A 65 -1.13 -10.11 -10.04
N GLN A 66 -0.57 -11.26 -9.63
CA GLN A 66 -0.55 -12.47 -10.45
C GLN A 66 -1.96 -12.97 -10.78
N SER A 67 -2.85 -13.00 -9.78
CA SER A 67 -4.22 -13.49 -9.94
C SER A 67 -5.06 -12.62 -10.90
N LEU A 68 -4.71 -11.34 -11.04
CA LEU A 68 -5.41 -10.37 -11.88
C LEU A 68 -4.64 -10.02 -13.17
N GLY A 69 -3.59 -10.76 -13.51
CA GLY A 69 -2.80 -10.56 -14.73
C GLY A 69 -2.03 -9.23 -14.77
N ILE A 70 -1.70 -8.66 -13.61
CA ILE A 70 -0.91 -7.43 -13.47
C ILE A 70 0.56 -7.83 -13.28
N GLU A 71 1.48 -7.12 -13.96
CA GLU A 71 2.91 -7.31 -13.75
C GLU A 71 3.28 -7.08 -12.28
N SER A 72 3.77 -8.13 -11.63
CA SER A 72 4.13 -8.07 -10.22
C SER A 72 5.46 -7.33 -10.02
N PRO A 73 5.57 -6.50 -8.95
CA PRO A 73 6.82 -5.86 -8.56
C PRO A 73 7.93 -6.87 -8.21
N LYS A 74 7.55 -8.10 -7.81
CA LYS A 74 8.48 -9.18 -7.42
C LYS A 74 9.16 -9.89 -8.59
N SER A 75 8.89 -9.50 -9.83
CA SER A 75 9.59 -10.05 -11.00
C SER A 75 11.11 -9.74 -11.02
N LYS A 76 11.64 -8.95 -10.07
CA LYS A 76 13.08 -8.69 -9.89
C LYS A 76 13.48 -8.65 -8.40
N ASP A 77 14.26 -9.66 -7.99
CA ASP A 77 15.30 -9.82 -6.93
C ASP A 77 15.26 -9.08 -5.57
N ILE A 78 14.45 -8.05 -5.35
CA ILE A 78 14.44 -7.29 -4.08
C ILE A 78 13.20 -7.67 -3.26
N SER A 79 13.45 -8.25 -2.09
CA SER A 79 12.44 -8.52 -1.06
C SER A 79 12.47 -7.41 0.00
N GLY A 80 11.37 -7.21 0.72
CA GLY A 80 11.33 -6.29 1.88
C GLY A 80 12.41 -6.58 2.93
N MET A 81 12.88 -7.83 3.03
CA MET A 81 13.99 -8.22 3.92
C MET A 81 15.34 -7.62 3.49
N GLU A 82 15.53 -7.34 2.20
CA GLU A 82 16.77 -6.79 1.65
C GLU A 82 16.86 -5.27 1.79
N VAL A 83 15.75 -4.59 2.07
CA VAL A 83 15.70 -3.11 2.09
C VAL A 83 16.71 -2.52 3.09
N LYS A 84 16.88 -3.16 4.26
CA LYS A 84 17.87 -2.74 5.25
C LYS A 84 19.30 -2.86 4.72
N ASN A 85 19.65 -4.02 4.17
CA ASN A 85 20.99 -4.28 3.62
C ASN A 85 21.32 -3.33 2.47
N LEU A 86 20.35 -3.09 1.57
CA LEU A 86 20.51 -2.15 0.45
C LEU A 86 20.71 -0.71 0.96
N TYR A 87 20.00 -0.32 2.01
CA TYR A 87 20.14 1.01 2.59
C TYR A 87 21.52 1.20 3.22
N GLU A 88 21.97 0.24 4.02
CA GLU A 88 23.31 0.24 4.63
C GLU A 88 24.42 0.22 3.58
N ALA A 89 24.20 -0.43 2.44
CA ALA A 89 25.10 -0.43 1.28
C ALA A 89 25.01 0.83 0.40
N GLY A 90 24.22 1.85 0.78
CA GLY A 90 24.05 3.09 0.02
C GLY A 90 23.28 2.94 -1.30
N ARG A 91 22.62 1.80 -1.53
CA ARG A 91 21.87 1.49 -2.76
C ARG A 91 20.46 2.09 -2.75
N ILE A 92 20.37 3.39 -2.48
CA ILE A 92 19.10 4.11 -2.31
C ILE A 92 18.27 4.12 -3.60
N LYS A 93 18.92 4.21 -4.77
CA LYS A 93 18.24 4.19 -6.07
C LYS A 93 17.48 2.88 -6.29
N ASP A 94 18.04 1.76 -5.86
CA ASP A 94 17.42 0.45 -6.05
C ASP A 94 16.20 0.29 -5.14
N ILE A 95 16.28 0.79 -3.90
CA ILE A 95 15.12 0.87 -3.00
C ILE A 95 14.02 1.75 -3.61
N ALA A 96 14.38 2.92 -4.15
CA ALA A 96 13.42 3.82 -4.78
C ALA A 96 12.72 3.17 -5.98
N VAL A 97 13.46 2.45 -6.83
CA VAL A 97 12.89 1.69 -7.95
C VAL A 97 11.96 0.59 -7.43
N TYR A 98 12.37 -0.16 -6.42
CA TYR A 98 11.54 -1.18 -5.78
C TYR A 98 10.21 -0.58 -5.25
N CYS A 99 10.26 0.48 -4.46
CA CYS A 99 9.06 1.16 -3.95
C CYS A 99 8.18 1.72 -5.08
N SER A 100 8.78 2.24 -6.15
CA SER A 100 8.00 2.78 -7.29
C SER A 100 7.17 1.70 -8.00
N LYS A 101 7.67 0.46 -8.04
CA LYS A 101 6.93 -0.66 -8.61
C LYS A 101 5.75 -1.07 -7.74
N ASP A 102 5.91 -1.06 -6.41
CA ASP A 102 4.80 -1.33 -5.47
C ASP A 102 3.70 -0.27 -5.61
N ILE A 103 4.07 1.00 -5.82
CA ILE A 103 3.11 2.09 -6.11
C ILE A 103 2.36 1.81 -7.42
N TYR A 104 3.06 1.48 -8.49
CA TYR A 104 2.43 1.18 -9.78
C TYR A 104 1.49 -0.03 -9.69
N ALA A 105 1.92 -1.11 -9.03
CA ALA A 105 1.10 -2.29 -8.80
C ALA A 105 -0.17 -1.97 -7.98
N THR A 106 -0.03 -1.18 -6.92
CA THR A 106 -1.17 -0.70 -6.10
C THR A 106 -2.14 0.10 -6.95
N TYR A 107 -1.65 1.00 -7.82
CA TYR A 107 -2.50 1.76 -8.75
C TYR A 107 -3.25 0.84 -9.73
N ARG A 108 -2.59 -0.16 -10.31
CA ARG A 108 -3.23 -1.11 -11.22
C ARG A 108 -4.29 -1.94 -10.53
N LEU A 109 -4.06 -2.37 -9.30
CA LEU A 109 -5.05 -3.06 -8.48
C LEU A 109 -6.23 -2.16 -8.13
N PHE A 110 -5.97 -0.89 -7.80
CA PHE A 110 -7.03 0.09 -7.58
C PHE A 110 -7.93 0.23 -8.81
N LYS A 111 -7.36 0.32 -10.01
CA LYS A 111 -8.15 0.35 -11.25
C LYS A 111 -9.04 -0.88 -11.41
N VAL A 112 -8.54 -2.08 -11.11
CA VAL A 112 -9.37 -3.30 -11.13
C VAL A 112 -10.50 -3.22 -10.11
N TRP A 113 -10.21 -2.79 -8.88
CA TRP A 113 -11.25 -2.66 -7.85
C TRP A 113 -12.30 -1.61 -8.27
N GLU A 114 -11.87 -0.46 -8.77
CA GLU A 114 -12.73 0.64 -9.20
C GLU A 114 -13.65 0.22 -10.35
N ASP A 115 -13.09 -0.45 -11.37
CA ASP A 115 -13.83 -0.78 -12.59
C ASP A 115 -14.78 -1.99 -12.42
N TYR A 116 -14.47 -2.92 -11.49
CA TYR A 116 -15.19 -4.20 -11.38
C TYR A 116 -15.83 -4.50 -10.02
N LEU A 117 -15.39 -3.88 -8.93
CA LEU A 117 -15.77 -4.26 -7.56
C LEU A 117 -16.36 -3.11 -6.74
N ASN A 118 -16.17 -1.86 -7.16
CA ASN A 118 -16.74 -0.70 -6.51
C ASN A 118 -18.21 -0.52 -6.93
N LEU A 119 -19.13 -1.15 -6.18
CA LEU A 119 -20.57 -1.19 -6.48
C LEU A 119 -21.34 0.10 -6.15
N LYS A 120 -20.70 1.26 -6.26
CA LYS A 120 -21.36 2.55 -6.03
C LYS A 120 -22.17 3.02 -7.23
#